data_AF-A0A443I8P2-F1
#
_entry.id   AF-A0A443I8P2-F1
#
_cell.length_a   1.000
_cell.length_b   1.000
_cell.length_c   1.000
_cell.angle_alpha   90.00
_cell.angle_beta   90.00
_cell.angle_gamma   90.00
#
_symmetry.space_group_name_H-M   'P 1'
#
loop_
_entity.id
_entity.type
_entity.pdbx_description
1 polymer ?
#
loop_
_entity_poly.entity_id
_entity_poly.type
_entity_poly.pdbx_seq_one_letter_code
_entity_poly.pdbx_strand_id
1 'polypeptide(L)'
;MEQTSHREIAFISGPLDTGPDASYFRKHYTKRIDAAITRGDDFIIGPIPYGVDADALDYLLAYPVSPSRITIFVTPDEDRMWGTKLRNRGVRVNVLKHDPERGTPGPRDRDAAMTANSTYDILRWRTRDEAKQFYGKAWRDGHLTNTERNWRRRRGIGEDVVIKEEDIDFFMEDDRAKYKGSCLVS
;
A
#
# COMPACT_ATOMS: atom_id res chain seq x y z
N MET A 1 -32.05 -5.23 12.34
CA MET A 1 -31.21 -5.64 11.21
C MET A 1 -29.81 -5.19 11.53
N GLU A 2 -28.95 -6.14 11.92
CA GLU A 2 -27.54 -5.88 12.18
C GLU A 2 -26.88 -5.58 10.84
N GLN A 3 -26.57 -4.31 10.57
CA GLN A 3 -25.67 -3.98 9.47
C GLN A 3 -24.33 -4.61 9.83
N THR A 4 -24.03 -5.75 9.22
CA THR A 4 -22.66 -6.26 9.17
C THR A 4 -21.85 -5.21 8.42
N SER A 5 -21.25 -4.28 9.16
CA SER A 5 -20.23 -3.38 8.64
C SER A 5 -19.19 -4.28 7.97
N HIS A 6 -19.15 -4.24 6.64
CA HIS A 6 -18.15 -4.96 5.89
C HIS A 6 -16.81 -4.33 6.27
N ARG A 7 -15.94 -5.09 6.92
CA ARG A 7 -14.60 -4.60 7.24
C ARG A 7 -13.91 -4.25 5.94
N GLU A 8 -13.39 -3.03 5.87
CA GLU A 8 -12.60 -2.60 4.73
C GLU A 8 -11.18 -3.16 4.85
N ILE A 9 -10.45 -3.18 3.74
CA ILE A 9 -9.08 -3.72 3.69
C ILE A 9 -8.17 -2.60 3.20
N ALA A 10 -7.32 -2.10 4.10
CA ALA A 10 -6.36 -1.05 3.83
C ALA A 10 -5.08 -1.63 3.23
N PHE A 11 -4.69 -1.21 2.02
CA PHE A 11 -3.35 -1.49 1.50
C PHE A 11 -2.38 -0.39 1.90
N ILE A 12 -1.40 -0.73 2.74
CA ILE A 12 -0.32 0.19 3.12
C ILE A 12 0.82 0.06 2.11
N SER A 13 1.20 1.17 1.47
CA SER A 13 2.28 1.20 0.51
C SER A 13 3.12 2.46 0.65
N GLY A 14 4.44 2.34 0.50
CA GLY A 14 5.34 3.48 0.62
C GLY A 14 6.76 3.22 0.13
N PRO A 15 7.64 4.23 0.27
CA PRO A 15 9.02 4.11 -0.15
C PRO A 15 9.79 3.07 0.69
N LEU A 16 10.74 2.44 0.01
CA LEU A 16 11.71 1.52 0.60
C LEU A 16 12.69 2.21 1.55
N ASP A 17 13.12 3.41 1.17
CA ASP A 17 14.01 4.21 1.99
C ASP A 17 13.18 5.32 2.65
N THR A 18 13.02 5.26 3.96
CA THR A 18 12.29 6.23 4.79
C THR A 18 13.23 7.21 5.50
N GLY A 19 14.54 7.14 5.23
CA GLY A 19 15.58 7.88 5.96
C GLY A 19 16.20 7.04 7.08
N PRO A 20 17.07 7.64 7.92
CA PRO A 20 17.83 6.93 8.94
C PRO A 20 16.99 6.44 10.12
N ASP A 21 15.74 6.91 10.23
CA ASP A 21 14.82 6.54 11.29
C ASP A 21 13.37 6.42 10.78
N ALA A 22 12.46 5.94 11.64
CA ALA A 22 11.05 5.82 11.30
C ALA A 22 10.28 7.17 11.36
N SER A 23 10.95 8.33 11.31
CA SER A 23 10.29 9.65 11.37
C SER A 23 9.37 9.89 10.18
N TYR A 24 9.77 9.48 8.97
CA TYR A 24 8.94 9.58 7.78
C TYR A 24 7.65 8.76 7.94
N PHE A 25 7.76 7.52 8.41
CA PHE A 25 6.61 6.66 8.68
C PHE A 25 5.68 7.31 9.73
N ARG A 26 6.23 7.73 10.87
CA ARG A 26 5.46 8.40 11.95
C ARG A 26 4.77 9.68 11.50
N LYS A 27 5.40 10.47 10.64
CA LYS A 27 4.84 11.74 10.15
C LYS A 27 3.67 11.51 9.19
N HIS A 28 3.75 10.48 8.35
CA HIS A 28 2.87 10.35 7.19
C HIS A 28 1.82 9.24 7.29
N TYR A 29 2.06 8.18 8.06
CA TYR A 29 1.24 6.97 8.04
C TYR A 29 0.42 6.76 9.32
N THR A 30 1.01 6.99 10.50
CA THR A 30 0.43 6.57 11.79
C THR A 30 -0.99 7.08 12.00
N LYS A 31 -1.25 8.37 11.83
CA LYS A 31 -2.60 8.96 11.99
C LYS A 31 -3.69 8.22 11.17
N ARG A 32 -3.34 7.75 9.97
CA ARG A 32 -4.28 7.06 9.07
C ARG A 32 -4.41 5.59 9.38
N ILE A 33 -3.30 4.96 9.76
CA ILE A 33 -3.32 3.60 10.29
C ILE A 33 -4.17 3.57 11.57
N ASP A 34 -4.02 4.54 12.48
CA ASP A 34 -4.84 4.66 13.70
C ASP A 34 -6.34 4.81 13.37
N ALA A 35 -6.67 5.60 12.35
CA ALA A 35 -8.05 5.74 11.89
C ALA A 35 -8.61 4.41 11.34
N ALA A 36 -7.82 3.66 10.57
CA ALA A 36 -8.18 2.34 10.06
C ALA A 36 -8.33 1.29 11.18
N ILE A 37 -7.41 1.31 12.16
CA ILE A 37 -7.50 0.48 13.37
C ILE A 37 -8.80 0.77 14.11
N THR A 38 -9.14 2.05 14.30
CA THR A 38 -10.36 2.49 14.99
C THR A 38 -11.63 2.02 14.28
N ARG A 39 -11.65 2.00 12.93
CA ARG A 39 -12.75 1.46 12.14
C ARG A 39 -12.86 -0.06 12.17
N GLY A 40 -11.82 -0.76 12.60
CA GLY A 40 -11.78 -2.21 12.59
C GLY A 40 -11.42 -2.81 11.22
N ASP A 41 -10.68 -2.07 10.39
CA ASP A 41 -10.28 -2.48 9.04
C ASP A 41 -9.17 -3.56 9.07
N ASP A 42 -9.15 -4.44 8.07
CA ASP A 42 -8.04 -5.38 7.87
C ASP A 42 -6.93 -4.72 7.05
N PHE A 43 -5.73 -5.30 7.06
CA PHE A 43 -4.54 -4.70 6.48
C PHE A 43 -3.86 -5.63 5.46
N ILE A 44 -3.46 -5.05 4.33
CA ILE A 44 -2.53 -5.64 3.38
C ILE A 44 -1.25 -4.81 3.39
N ILE A 45 -0.11 -5.51 3.45
CA ILE A 45 1.21 -4.89 3.38
C ILE A 45 2.13 -5.71 2.45
N GLY A 46 3.17 -5.06 1.92
CA GLY A 46 4.22 -5.76 1.19
C GLY A 46 5.12 -6.61 2.10
N PRO A 47 5.90 -7.54 1.54
CA PRO A 47 6.75 -8.46 2.29
C PRO A 47 8.14 -7.88 2.58
N ILE A 48 8.36 -6.60 2.29
CA ILE A 48 9.69 -6.01 2.32
C ILE A 48 10.14 -5.81 3.77
N PRO A 49 11.33 -6.30 4.17
CA PRO A 49 11.79 -6.23 5.56
C PRO A 49 12.39 -4.86 5.95
N TYR A 50 12.15 -3.81 5.16
CA TYR A 50 12.59 -2.44 5.43
C TYR A 50 11.64 -1.42 4.78
N GLY A 51 11.78 -0.15 5.15
CA GLY A 51 10.93 0.93 4.67
C GLY A 51 9.53 0.87 5.27
N VAL A 52 8.57 1.49 4.57
CA VAL A 52 7.20 1.63 5.07
C VAL A 52 6.52 0.29 5.36
N ASP A 53 6.78 -0.76 4.58
CA ASP A 53 6.14 -2.07 4.78
C ASP A 53 6.56 -2.70 6.12
N ALA A 54 7.85 -2.62 6.46
CA ALA A 54 8.36 -3.13 7.73
C ALA A 54 7.91 -2.27 8.92
N ASP A 55 8.02 -0.93 8.79
CA ASP A 55 7.55 -0.01 9.83
C ASP A 55 6.05 -0.20 10.10
N ALA A 56 5.24 -0.42 9.04
CA ALA A 56 3.81 -0.70 9.15
C ALA A 56 3.52 -2.01 9.87
N LEU A 57 4.25 -3.09 9.54
CA LEU A 57 4.09 -4.38 10.20
C LEU A 57 4.41 -4.29 11.69
N ASP A 58 5.53 -3.67 12.04
CA ASP A 58 5.95 -3.47 13.43
C ASP A 58 4.96 -2.59 14.19
N TYR A 59 4.47 -1.52 13.56
CA TYR A 59 3.45 -0.66 14.13
C TYR A 59 2.14 -1.43 14.38
N LEU A 60 1.61 -2.15 13.38
CA LEU A 60 0.36 -2.88 13.54
C LEU A 60 0.43 -3.96 14.63
N LEU A 61 1.57 -4.66 14.76
CA LEU A 61 1.75 -5.68 15.80
C LEU A 61 1.99 -5.11 17.20
N ALA A 62 2.42 -3.85 17.32
CA ALA A 62 2.54 -3.17 18.60
C ALA A 62 1.18 -2.66 19.14
N TYR A 63 0.16 -2.58 18.28
CA TYR A 63 -1.20 -2.16 18.62
C TYR A 63 -2.12 -3.38 18.80
N PRO A 64 -3.33 -3.22 19.39
CA PRO A 64 -4.29 -4.32 19.60
C PRO A 64 -4.98 -4.79 18.29
N VAL A 65 -4.22 -4.92 17.20
CA VAL A 65 -4.66 -5.53 15.95
C VAL A 65 -4.27 -7.01 16.00
N SER A 66 -5.25 -7.90 15.89
CA SER A 66 -4.96 -9.33 15.76
C SER A 66 -4.06 -9.58 14.54
N PRO A 67 -2.94 -10.32 14.67
CA PRO A 67 -2.06 -10.63 13.53
C PRO A 67 -2.79 -11.27 12.36
N SER A 68 -3.86 -12.02 12.62
CA SER A 68 -4.71 -12.62 11.58
C SER A 68 -5.46 -11.60 10.70
N ARG A 69 -5.51 -10.33 11.08
CA ARG A 69 -6.07 -9.23 10.26
C ARG A 69 -5.05 -8.59 9.34
N ILE A 70 -3.80 -9.05 9.36
CA ILE A 70 -2.71 -8.57 8.52
C ILE A 70 -2.40 -9.65 7.49
N THR A 71 -2.49 -9.31 6.21
CA THR A 71 -2.18 -10.20 5.10
C THR A 71 -0.98 -9.66 4.32
N ILE A 72 0.03 -10.50 4.13
CA ILE A 72 1.23 -10.20 3.36
C ILE A 72 1.21 -11.02 2.09
N PHE A 73 1.25 -10.35 0.94
CA PHE A 73 1.40 -11.04 -0.35
C PHE A 73 2.88 -11.24 -0.63
N VAL A 74 3.26 -12.44 -1.06
CA VAL A 74 4.64 -12.81 -1.41
C VAL A 74 4.67 -13.51 -2.75
N THR A 75 5.73 -13.29 -3.53
CA THR A 75 6.08 -14.20 -4.63
C THR A 75 6.58 -15.54 -4.07
N PRO A 76 6.63 -16.62 -4.87
CA PRO A 76 7.24 -17.88 -4.44
C PRO A 76 8.69 -17.72 -3.94
N ASP A 77 9.47 -16.82 -4.53
CA ASP A 77 10.84 -16.56 -4.13
C ASP A 77 10.91 -15.83 -2.78
N GLU A 78 10.05 -14.83 -2.59
CA GLU A 78 9.95 -14.10 -1.32
C GLU A 78 9.45 -15.01 -0.19
N ASP A 79 8.54 -15.94 -0.48
CA ASP A 79 8.07 -16.94 0.48
C ASP A 79 9.21 -17.85 0.94
N ARG A 80 10.07 -18.30 0.02
CA ARG A 80 11.26 -19.10 0.35
C ARG A 80 12.23 -18.35 1.24
N MET A 81 12.37 -17.04 1.06
CA MET A 81 13.33 -16.22 1.82
C MET A 81 12.80 -15.80 3.19
N TRP A 82 11.54 -15.37 3.27
CA TRP A 82 10.99 -14.67 4.43
C TRP A 82 9.70 -15.28 4.97
N GLY A 83 9.07 -16.17 4.22
CA GLY A 83 7.76 -16.71 4.52
C GLY A 83 7.64 -17.35 5.90
N THR A 84 8.63 -18.13 6.34
CA THR A 84 8.62 -18.72 7.69
C THR A 84 8.68 -17.65 8.77
N LYS A 85 9.52 -16.62 8.60
CA LYS A 85 9.62 -15.51 9.56
C LYS A 85 8.30 -14.73 9.65
N LEU A 86 7.65 -14.48 8.52
CA LEU A 86 6.35 -13.82 8.48
C LEU A 86 5.28 -14.67 9.18
N ARG A 87 5.15 -15.96 8.84
CA ARG A 87 4.19 -16.86 9.50
C ARG A 87 4.41 -16.97 11.01
N ASN A 88 5.66 -16.97 11.47
CA ASN A 88 6.00 -16.97 12.90
C ASN A 88 5.55 -15.70 13.64
N ARG A 89 5.30 -14.59 12.93
CA ARG A 89 4.68 -13.37 13.49
C ARG A 89 3.14 -13.47 13.58
N GLY A 90 2.55 -14.59 13.19
CA GLY A 90 1.10 -14.84 13.26
C GLY A 90 0.27 -14.16 12.15
N VAL A 91 0.91 -13.50 11.19
CA VAL A 91 0.23 -12.86 10.07
C VAL A 91 -0.17 -13.85 8.99
N ARG A 92 -1.17 -13.52 8.19
CA ARG A 92 -1.55 -14.30 7.01
C ARG A 92 -0.53 -14.05 5.90
N VAL A 93 -0.04 -15.12 5.27
CA VAL A 93 0.86 -15.04 4.11
C VAL A 93 0.13 -15.61 2.90
N ASN A 94 -0.06 -14.79 1.88
CA ASN A 94 -0.67 -15.18 0.61
C ASN A 94 0.42 -15.30 -0.47
N VAL A 95 0.75 -16.54 -0.85
CA VAL A 95 1.76 -16.81 -1.87
C VAL A 95 1.10 -16.77 -3.25
N LEU A 96 1.58 -15.88 -4.12
CA LEU A 96 1.10 -15.84 -5.50
C LEU A 96 1.46 -17.17 -6.19
N LYS A 97 0.47 -17.71 -6.92
CA LYS A 97 0.63 -18.99 -7.61
C LYS A 97 1.30 -18.79 -8.96
N HIS A 98 2.01 -19.83 -9.40
CA HIS A 98 2.50 -19.92 -10.77
C HIS A 98 1.32 -19.88 -11.75
N ASP A 99 1.47 -19.10 -12.81
CA ASP A 99 0.54 -19.02 -13.93
C ASP A 99 1.18 -19.77 -15.11
N PRO A 100 0.56 -20.83 -15.65
CA PRO A 100 1.13 -21.59 -16.77
C PRO A 100 1.39 -20.77 -18.04
N GLU A 101 0.67 -19.67 -18.26
CA GLU A 101 0.81 -18.80 -19.43
C GLU A 101 1.80 -17.67 -19.20
N ARG A 102 1.86 -17.13 -17.97
CA ARG A 102 2.67 -15.95 -17.62
C ARG A 102 3.95 -16.28 -16.85
N GLY A 103 4.09 -17.52 -16.39
CA GLY A 103 5.24 -18.01 -15.64
C GLY A 103 5.17 -17.73 -14.13
N THR A 104 6.34 -17.64 -13.50
CA THR A 104 6.46 -17.33 -12.06
C THR A 104 6.17 -15.85 -11.81
N PRO A 105 5.24 -15.51 -10.90
CA PRO A 105 4.87 -14.12 -10.64
C PRO A 105 6.02 -13.35 -9.99
N GLY A 106 6.21 -12.12 -10.44
CA GLY A 106 7.22 -11.21 -9.92
C GLY A 106 6.64 -10.16 -8.94
N PRO A 107 7.49 -9.24 -8.44
CA PRO A 107 7.06 -8.17 -7.52
C PRO A 107 5.93 -7.29 -8.09
N ARG A 108 5.87 -7.10 -9.41
CA ARG A 108 4.79 -6.34 -10.06
C ARG A 108 3.44 -7.05 -9.97
N ASP A 109 3.42 -8.37 -10.14
CA ASP A 109 2.20 -9.17 -10.02
C ASP A 109 1.71 -9.18 -8.58
N ARG A 110 2.65 -9.27 -7.62
CA ARG A 110 2.36 -9.14 -6.18
C ARG A 110 1.73 -7.79 -5.85
N ASP A 111 2.31 -6.69 -6.31
CA ASP A 111 1.76 -5.35 -6.08
C ASP A 111 0.37 -5.18 -6.70
N ALA A 112 0.15 -5.73 -7.90
CA ALA A 112 -1.17 -5.77 -8.53
C ALA A 112 -2.19 -6.58 -7.71
N ALA A 113 -1.78 -7.74 -7.19
CA ALA A 113 -2.63 -8.57 -6.33
C ALA A 113 -2.99 -7.84 -5.03
N MET A 114 -2.05 -7.13 -4.39
CA MET A 114 -2.32 -6.33 -3.20
C MET A 114 -3.33 -5.21 -3.47
N THR A 115 -3.19 -4.47 -4.58
CA THR A 115 -4.18 -3.46 -4.97
C THR A 115 -5.55 -4.07 -5.22
N ALA A 116 -5.62 -5.22 -5.92
CA ALA A 116 -6.88 -5.87 -6.25
C ALA A 116 -7.61 -6.47 -5.03
N ASN A 117 -6.87 -6.84 -3.98
CA ASN A 117 -7.43 -7.46 -2.76
C ASN A 117 -7.66 -6.45 -1.63
N SER A 118 -7.52 -5.15 -1.88
CA SER A 118 -7.75 -4.08 -0.91
C SER A 118 -8.83 -3.12 -1.38
N THR A 119 -9.56 -2.52 -0.44
CA THR A 119 -10.65 -1.59 -0.74
C THR A 119 -10.16 -0.16 -0.93
N TYR A 120 -9.13 0.25 -0.18
CA TYR A 120 -8.48 1.56 -0.32
C TYR A 120 -6.98 1.48 -0.01
N ASP A 121 -6.26 2.57 -0.29
CA ASP A 121 -4.83 2.67 -0.02
C ASP A 121 -4.54 3.64 1.14
N ILE A 122 -3.63 3.24 2.03
CA ILE A 122 -2.88 4.15 2.90
C ILE A 122 -1.49 4.27 2.29
N LEU A 123 -1.31 5.22 1.39
CA LEU A 123 -0.07 5.34 0.65
C LEU A 123 0.49 6.74 0.63
N ARG A 124 1.78 6.84 0.35
CA ARG A 124 2.45 8.10 0.06
C ARG A 124 3.74 7.83 -0.70
N TRP A 125 3.92 8.49 -1.83
CA TRP A 125 5.26 8.67 -2.39
C TRP A 125 5.74 10.10 -2.15
N ARG A 126 7.05 10.30 -2.25
CA ARG A 126 7.66 11.63 -2.11
C ARG A 126 7.20 12.52 -3.25
N THR A 127 6.92 13.79 -2.99
CA THR A 127 6.77 14.78 -4.07
C THR A 127 8.07 14.85 -4.88
N ARG A 128 8.03 15.44 -6.07
CA ARG A 128 9.21 15.59 -6.92
C ARG A 128 10.31 16.37 -6.20
N ASP A 129 9.95 17.42 -5.48
CA ASP A 129 10.92 18.22 -4.72
C ASP A 129 11.50 17.44 -3.54
N GLU A 130 10.67 16.72 -2.79
CA GLU A 130 11.13 15.81 -1.74
C GLU A 130 12.06 14.73 -2.28
N ALA A 131 11.71 14.13 -3.42
CA ALA A 131 12.48 13.08 -4.04
C ALA A 131 13.80 13.60 -4.63
N LYS A 132 13.81 14.79 -5.24
CA LYS A 132 15.04 15.46 -5.70
C LYS A 132 15.97 15.78 -4.54
N GLN A 133 15.42 16.33 -3.45
CA GLN A 133 16.20 16.64 -2.26
C GLN A 133 16.78 15.37 -1.61
N PHE A 134 15.98 14.30 -1.57
CA PHE A 134 16.37 13.04 -0.94
C PHE A 134 17.39 12.25 -1.77
N TYR A 135 17.12 12.03 -3.06
CA TYR A 135 17.98 11.22 -3.94
C TYR A 135 19.15 12.00 -4.55
N GLY A 136 19.08 13.33 -4.57
CA GLY A 136 20.12 14.19 -5.15
C GLY A 136 20.47 13.77 -6.58
N LYS A 137 21.72 13.38 -6.80
CA LYS A 137 22.22 12.95 -8.13
C LYS A 137 21.61 11.63 -8.63
N ALA A 138 21.04 10.81 -7.74
CA ALA A 138 20.37 9.56 -8.12
C ALA A 138 18.91 9.78 -8.57
N TRP A 139 18.39 11.01 -8.43
CA TRP A 139 17.07 11.37 -8.94
C TRP A 139 17.00 11.24 -10.47
N ARG A 140 15.88 10.69 -10.97
CA ARG A 140 15.62 10.51 -12.40
C ARG A 140 14.24 11.07 -12.72
N ASP A 141 14.18 12.03 -13.62
CA ASP A 141 12.91 12.57 -14.09
C ASP A 141 12.09 11.49 -14.82
N GLY A 142 10.78 11.45 -14.55
CA GLY A 142 9.85 10.46 -15.11
C GLY A 142 9.92 9.08 -14.44
N HIS A 143 10.72 8.89 -13.39
CA HIS A 143 10.74 7.62 -12.66
C HIS A 143 9.49 7.44 -11.80
N LEU A 144 8.64 6.47 -12.16
CA LEU A 144 7.47 6.07 -11.36
C LEU A 144 7.85 5.08 -10.26
N THR A 145 7.57 5.45 -9.02
CA THR A 145 7.73 4.56 -7.86
C THR A 145 6.67 3.46 -7.86
N ASN A 146 6.91 2.33 -7.19
CA ASN A 146 5.90 1.27 -7.06
C ASN A 146 4.63 1.78 -6.34
N THR A 147 4.79 2.64 -5.33
CA THR A 147 3.68 3.27 -4.62
C THR A 147 2.81 4.13 -5.56
N GLU A 148 3.44 4.90 -6.45
CA GLU A 148 2.71 5.65 -7.47
C GLU A 148 1.99 4.73 -8.46
N ARG A 149 2.65 3.64 -8.90
CA ARG A 149 2.01 2.64 -9.78
C ARG A 149 0.77 2.02 -9.12
N ASN A 150 0.80 1.77 -7.81
CA ASN A 150 -0.34 1.23 -7.07
C ASN A 150 -1.52 2.22 -7.05
N TRP A 151 -1.25 3.49 -6.76
CA TRP A 151 -2.25 4.55 -6.78
C TRP A 151 -2.87 4.73 -8.17
N ARG A 152 -2.04 4.67 -9.23
CA ARG A 152 -2.46 4.75 -10.62
C ARG A 152 -3.36 3.57 -10.99
N ARG A 153 -2.95 2.35 -10.61
CA ARG A 153 -3.73 1.11 -10.85
C ARG A 153 -5.12 1.18 -10.25
N ARG A 154 -5.27 1.67 -9.01
CA ARG A 154 -6.58 1.82 -8.37
C ARG A 154 -7.49 2.81 -9.11
N ARG A 155 -6.92 3.83 -9.75
CA ARG A 155 -7.65 4.87 -10.49
C ARG A 155 -7.80 4.57 -11.98
N GLY A 156 -7.26 3.45 -12.48
CA GLY A 156 -7.25 3.15 -13.91
C GLY A 156 -6.44 4.14 -14.75
N ILE A 157 -5.43 4.80 -14.15
CA ILE A 157 -4.60 5.80 -14.83
C ILE A 157 -3.38 5.10 -15.44
N GLY A 158 -3.12 5.35 -16.73
CA GLY A 158 -1.93 4.86 -17.44
C GLY A 158 -0.62 5.42 -16.89
N GLU A 159 0.50 4.72 -17.11
CA GLU A 159 1.84 5.16 -16.67
C GLU A 159 2.38 6.34 -17.51
N ASP A 160 1.86 6.51 -18.72
CA ASP A 160 2.18 7.58 -19.67
C ASP A 160 1.49 8.92 -19.36
N VAL A 161 0.50 8.91 -18.47
CA VAL A 161 -0.24 10.11 -18.08
C VAL A 161 0.60 10.97 -17.12
N VAL A 162 0.83 12.23 -17.49
CA VAL A 162 1.47 13.22 -16.60
C VAL A 162 0.45 13.68 -15.55
N ILE A 163 0.80 13.51 -14.28
CA ILE A 163 -0.03 13.92 -13.14
C ILE A 163 0.64 15.09 -12.46
N LYS A 164 -0.11 16.16 -12.19
CA LYS A 164 0.40 17.28 -11.41
C LYS A 164 0.32 16.95 -9.94
N GLU A 165 1.24 17.49 -9.14
CA GLU A 165 1.29 17.18 -7.71
C GLU A 165 0.03 17.61 -6.95
N GLU A 166 -0.61 18.69 -7.42
CA GLU A 166 -1.89 19.20 -6.91
C GLU A 166 -3.05 18.22 -7.10
N ASP A 167 -2.96 17.30 -8.06
CA ASP A 167 -3.99 16.28 -8.33
C ASP A 167 -3.75 14.98 -7.53
N ILE A 168 -2.63 14.89 -6.82
CA ILE A 168 -2.29 13.71 -6.02
C ILE A 168 -2.95 13.82 -4.66
N ASP A 169 -4.15 13.24 -4.56
CA ASP A 169 -4.66 12.85 -3.26
C ASP A 169 -3.97 11.54 -2.83
N PHE A 170 -2.87 11.68 -2.09
CA PHE A 170 -2.08 10.57 -1.57
C PHE A 170 -2.93 9.61 -0.72
N PHE A 171 -4.04 10.09 -0.17
CA PHE A 171 -4.84 9.33 0.76
C PHE A 171 -6.28 9.44 0.33
N MET A 172 -6.86 8.37 -0.22
CA MET A 172 -8.29 8.34 -0.48
C MET A 172 -9.04 8.51 0.85
N GLU A 173 -9.40 9.74 1.21
CA GLU A 173 -10.51 9.98 2.10
C GLU A 173 -11.74 9.54 1.32
N ASP A 174 -12.54 8.64 1.90
CA ASP A 174 -13.71 8.01 1.29
C ASP A 174 -14.56 9.02 0.50
N ASP A 175 -14.32 9.11 -0.81
CA ASP A 175 -14.96 10.06 -1.74
C ASP A 175 -16.42 9.66 -2.04
N ARG A 176 -17.02 8.80 -1.20
CA ARG A 176 -18.46 8.51 -1.19
C ARG A 176 -19.33 9.77 -0.98
N ALA A 177 -18.75 10.88 -0.54
CA ALA A 177 -19.43 12.17 -0.44
C ALA A 177 -19.35 13.05 -1.71
N LYS A 178 -18.39 12.86 -2.63
CA LYS A 178 -18.19 13.77 -3.78
C LYS A 178 -18.87 13.33 -5.07
N TYR A 179 -19.07 12.03 -5.31
CA TYR A 179 -19.63 11.52 -6.57
C TYR A 179 -21.15 11.26 -6.57
N LYS A 180 -21.91 11.84 -5.64
CA LYS A 180 -23.39 11.85 -5.69
C LYS A 180 -23.99 13.10 -6.35
N GLY A 181 -23.16 13.97 -6.95
CA GLY A 181 -23.57 15.31 -7.39
C GLY A 181 -23.51 15.63 -8.88
N SER A 182 -23.17 14.71 -9.80
CA SER A 182 -23.17 15.04 -11.24
C SER A 182 -23.72 13.92 -12.13
N CYS A 183 -25.01 13.66 -12.00
CA CYS A 183 -25.82 13.15 -13.10
C CYS A 183 -27.14 13.94 -13.12
N LEU A 184 -27.02 15.22 -13.47
CA LEU A 184 -28.11 16.02 -14.00
C LEU A 184 -27.50 16.91 -15.07
N VAL A 185 -27.55 16.43 -16.31
CA VAL A 185 -27.59 17.31 -17.47
C VAL A 185 -28.63 16.72 -18.42
N SER A 186 -29.77 17.43 -18.40
CA SER A 186 -30.77 17.71 -19.43
C SER A 186 -31.07 16.68 -20.52
#